data_AF-A0A2V8UJV2-F1
#
_entry.id   AF-A0A2V8UJV2-F1
#
_cell.length_a   1.000
_cell.length_b   1.000
_cell.length_c   1.000
_cell.angle_alpha   90.00
_cell.angle_beta   90.00
_cell.angle_gamma   90.00
#
_symmetry.space_group_name_H-M   'P 1'
#
loop_
_entity.id
_entity.type
_entity.pdbx_description
1 polymer ?
#
loop_
_entity_poly.entity_id
_entity_poly.type
_entity_poly.pdbx_seq_one_letter_code
_entity_poly.pdbx_strand_id
1 'polypeptide(L)' 'MFPIKKILFPVDVHGGEVAHVIRCAAQRLRADLVIIGRNSENGLVGRLRANAYSIIRQSPCPVASV' A
#
# COMPACT_ATOMS: atom_id res chain seq x y z
N MET A 1 14.50 -9.31 24.16
CA MET A 1 15.29 -8.96 22.97
C MET A 1 15.03 -10.02 21.90
N PHE A 2 13.99 -9.84 21.08
CA PHE A 2 13.60 -10.82 20.06
C PHE A 2 14.58 -10.74 18.87
N PRO A 3 15.21 -11.84 18.45
CA PRO A 3 16.12 -11.83 17.31
C PRO A 3 15.30 -11.60 16.04
N ILE A 4 15.59 -10.50 15.34
CA ILE A 4 14.96 -10.18 14.04
C ILE A 4 15.53 -11.17 13.02
N LYS A 5 14.87 -12.32 12.85
CA LYS A 5 15.10 -13.18 11.68
C LYS A 5 14.93 -12.31 10.43
N LYS A 6 15.91 -12.32 9.51
CA LYS A 6 15.74 -11.74 8.16
C LYS A 6 14.60 -12.48 7.48
N ILE A 7 13.41 -11.89 7.47
CA ILE A 7 12.28 -12.40 6.69
C ILE A 7 12.45 -11.85 5.27
N LEU A 8 12.57 -12.75 4.30
CA LEU A 8 12.61 -12.40 2.89
C LEU A 8 11.17 -12.25 2.41
N PHE A 9 10.67 -11.02 2.34
CA PHE A 9 9.35 -10.74 1.78
C PHE A 9 9.48 -10.58 0.26
N PRO A 10 8.55 -11.13 -0.55
CA PRO A 10 8.52 -10.87 -1.98
C PRO A 10 8.31 -9.37 -2.22
N VAL A 11 9.12 -8.79 -3.10
CA VAL A 11 9.03 -7.38 -3.52
C VAL A 11 8.58 -7.35 -4.96
N ASP A 12 7.61 -6.49 -5.25
CA ASP A 12 7.03 -6.36 -6.57
C ASP A 12 6.91 -4.88 -6.94
N VAL A 13 7.36 -4.51 -8.16
CA VAL A 13 7.46 -3.12 -8.61
C VAL A 13 6.71 -2.98 -9.93
N HIS A 14 5.74 -2.05 -9.94
CA HIS A 14 4.84 -1.82 -11.06
C HIS A 14 4.77 -0.34 -11.40
N GLY A 15 4.62 -0.02 -12.69
CA GLY A 15 4.32 1.33 -13.17
C GLY A 15 2.86 1.48 -13.56
N GLY A 16 2.31 2.69 -13.43
CA GLY A 16 0.94 3.01 -13.83
C GLY A 16 0.20 3.88 -12.81
N GLU A 17 -1.12 3.95 -12.94
CA GLU A 17 -1.99 4.61 -11.96
C GLU A 17 -2.00 3.78 -10.67
N VAL A 18 -1.75 4.45 -9.53
CA VAL A 18 -1.46 3.79 -8.26
C VAL A 18 -2.64 2.94 -7.77
N ALA A 19 -3.86 3.46 -7.79
CA ALA A 19 -5.02 2.72 -7.28
C ALA A 19 -5.32 1.48 -8.14
N HIS A 20 -5.19 1.59 -9.47
CA HIS A 20 -5.32 0.48 -10.39
C HIS A 20 -4.27 -0.60 -10.12
N VAL A 21 -3.00 -0.22 -10.01
CA VAL A 21 -1.90 -1.15 -9.75
C VAL A 21 -2.10 -1.87 -8.41
N ILE A 22 -2.44 -1.14 -7.35
CA ILE A 22 -2.68 -1.72 -6.02
C ILE A 22 -3.88 -2.67 -6.05
N ARG A 23 -4.98 -2.30 -6.73
CA ARG A 23 -6.15 -3.19 -6.91
C ARG A 23 -5.77 -4.48 -7.62
N CYS A 24 -5.04 -4.40 -8.74
CA CYS A 24 -4.61 -5.58 -9.50
C CYS A 24 -3.66 -6.47 -8.68
N ALA A 25 -2.74 -5.88 -7.92
CA ALA A 25 -1.88 -6.62 -7.01
C ALA A 25 -2.68 -7.32 -5.90
N ALA A 26 -3.61 -6.62 -5.24
CA ALA A 26 -4.45 -7.18 -4.19
C ALA A 26 -5.30 -8.36 -4.70
N GLN A 27 -5.86 -8.26 -5.91
CA GLN A 27 -6.59 -9.37 -6.54
C GLN A 27 -5.68 -10.56 -6.87
N ARG A 28 -4.51 -10.31 -7.49
CA ARG A 28 -3.56 -11.36 -7.88
C ARG A 28 -2.99 -12.09 -6.67
N LEU A 29 -2.67 -11.36 -5.61
CA LEU A 29 -2.13 -11.90 -4.36
C LEU A 29 -3.22 -12.46 -3.45
N ARG A 30 -4.50 -12.27 -3.79
CA ARG A 30 -5.66 -12.59 -2.93
C ARG A 30 -5.50 -12.00 -1.52
N ALA A 31 -5.13 -10.73 -1.47
CA ALA A 31 -4.89 -10.04 -0.20
C ALA A 31 -6.21 -9.76 0.54
N ASP A 32 -6.24 -10.10 1.83
CA ASP A 32 -7.37 -9.79 2.72
C ASP A 32 -7.30 -8.38 3.32
N LEU A 33 -6.13 -7.72 3.24
CA LEU A 33 -5.89 -6.38 3.76
C LEU A 33 -4.78 -5.67 2.96
N VAL A 34 -4.99 -4.40 2.63
CA VAL A 34 -3.94 -3.50 2.14
C VAL A 34 -3.50 -2.58 3.26
N ILE A 35 -2.19 -2.47 3.50
CA ILE A 35 -1.62 -1.53 4.46
C ILE A 35 -0.89 -0.44 3.70
N ILE A 36 -1.23 0.82 3.98
CA ILE A 36 -0.52 2.00 3.47
C ILE A 36 0.08 2.78 4.63
N GLY A 37 1.32 3.25 4.47
CA GLY A 37 1.93 4.16 5.43
C GLY A 37 1.35 5.56 5.34
N ARG A 38 1.33 6.31 6.45
CA ARG A 38 1.03 7.75 6.44
C ARG A 38 2.32 8.55 6.38
N ASN A 39 2.39 9.53 5.47
CA ASN A 39 3.44 10.54 5.53
C ASN A 39 3.17 11.50 6.69
N SER A 40 4.10 11.60 7.65
CA SER A 40 4.09 12.55 8.77
C SER A 40 4.60 13.94 8.39
N GLU A 41 5.18 14.09 7.20
CA GLU A 41 5.82 15.32 6.75
C GLU A 41 4.77 16.23 6.05
N ASN A 42 4.52 17.42 6.61
CA ASN A 42 3.60 18.45 6.08
C ASN A 42 4.17 19.21 4.85
N GLY A 43 5.16 18.65 4.15
CA GLY A 43 5.78 19.27 2.96
C GLY A 43 5.06 18.94 1.64
N LEU A 44 5.52 19.56 0.55
CA LEU A 44 5.04 19.41 -0.85
C LEU A 44 4.99 17.95 -1.38
N VAL A 45 5.44 16.96 -0.59
CA VAL A 45 5.38 15.51 -0.86
C VAL A 45 4.19 14.85 -0.14
N GLY A 46 3.09 15.60 0.06
CA GLY A 46 1.80 15.10 0.58
C GLY A 46 1.05 14.12 -0.34
N ARG A 47 1.73 13.49 -1.30
CA ARG A 47 1.13 12.64 -2.36
C ARG A 47 0.54 11.33 -1.84
N LEU A 48 0.96 10.86 -0.66
CA LEU A 48 0.31 9.71 -0.01
C LEU A 48 -1.14 10.02 0.37
N ARG A 49 -1.47 11.27 0.75
CA ARG A 49 -2.88 11.68 0.92
C ARG A 49 -3.64 11.66 -0.41
N ALA A 50 -3.00 12.08 -1.50
CA ALA A 50 -3.62 12.09 -2.83
C ALA A 50 -3.97 10.68 -3.33
N ASN A 51 -3.13 9.68 -3.04
CA ASN A 51 -3.36 8.30 -3.47
C ASN A 51 -4.17 7.48 -2.46
N ALA A 52 -4.17 7.82 -1.16
CA ALA A 52 -4.88 7.05 -0.14
C ALA A 52 -6.37 6.92 -0.47
N TYR A 53 -7.03 8.03 -0.83
CA TYR A 53 -8.46 8.00 -1.17
C TYR A 53 -8.76 7.14 -2.39
N SER A 54 -7.97 7.25 -3.47
CA SER A 54 -8.17 6.45 -4.68
C SER A 54 -7.94 4.96 -4.42
N ILE A 55 -6.91 4.61 -3.62
CA ILE A 55 -6.65 3.24 -3.16
C ILE A 55 -7.83 2.71 -2.35
N ILE A 56 -8.28 3.43 -1.31
CA ILE A 56 -9.41 3.02 -0.45
C ILE A 56 -10.67 2.78 -1.29
N ARG A 57 -10.98 3.69 -2.22
CA ARG A 57 -12.19 3.61 -3.04
C ARG A 57 -12.17 2.43 -4.04
N GLN A 58 -11.01 2.05 -4.56
CA GLN A 58 -10.90 1.02 -5.59
C GLN A 58 -10.47 -0.36 -5.07
N SER A 59 -10.03 -0.44 -3.82
CA SER A 59 -9.52 -1.67 -3.22
C SER A 59 -10.59 -2.77 -3.20
N PRO A 60 -10.24 -4.03 -3.52
CA PRO A 60 -11.15 -5.16 -3.40
C PRO A 60 -11.32 -5.65 -1.94
N CYS A 61 -10.52 -5.12 -1.01
CA CYS A 61 -10.49 -5.51 0.40
C CYS A 61 -10.25 -4.28 1.31
N PRO A 62 -10.42 -4.40 2.64
CA PRO A 62 -10.16 -3.31 3.57
C PRO A 62 -8.76 -2.70 3.40
N VAL A 63 -8.65 -1.40 3.70
CA VAL A 63 -7.39 -0.66 3.67
C VAL A 63 -7.14 -0.04 5.04
N ALA A 64 -5.98 -0.35 5.64
CA ALA A 64 -5.52 0.24 6.89
C ALA A 64 -4.41 1.26 6.62
N SER A 65 -4.48 2.40 7.29
CA SER A 65 -3.47 3.45 7.21
C SER A 65 -2.81 3.63 8.58
N VAL A 66 -1.48 3.51 8.62
CA VAL A 66 -0.67 3.52 9.86
C VAL A 66 0.28 4.71 9.91
#